data_AF-A0A7W0MV53-F1
#
_entry.id   AF-A0A7W0MV53-F1
#
_cell.length_a   1.000
_cell.length_b   1.000
_cell.length_c   1.000
_cell.angle_alpha   90.00
_cell.angle_beta   90.00
_cell.angle_gamma   90.00
#
_symmetry.space_group_name_H-M   'P 1'
#
loop_
_entity.id
_entity.type
_entity.pdbx_description
1 polymer ?
#
loop_
_entity_poly.entity_id
_entity_poly.type
_entity_poly.pdbx_seq_one_letter_code
_entity_poly.pdbx_strand_id
1 'polypeptide(L)'
;MAHESYSAEEVDAAVAALSEPERFAHAQEVVTHAAPGLQRVLNAALEEGGWFGEAHEAQLRRATGMEDPAERERAMRTLVAEETRLGMLVGVSVGFELARELATRHAGQDEGTGP
;
A
#
# COMPACT_ATOMS: atom_id res chain seq x y z
N MET A 1 2.78 -22.29 12.70
CA MET A 1 3.09 -20.92 12.27
C MET A 1 2.60 -19.99 13.37
N ALA A 2 3.48 -19.52 14.24
CA ALA A 2 3.10 -18.58 15.29
C ALA A 2 2.98 -17.19 14.64
N HIS A 3 1.83 -16.53 14.81
CA HIS A 3 1.72 -15.12 14.48
C HIS A 3 2.45 -14.38 15.61
N GLU A 4 3.70 -13.98 15.39
CA GLU A 4 4.38 -13.10 16.35
C GLU A 4 3.57 -11.80 16.41
N SER A 5 2.95 -11.56 17.56
CA SER A 5 2.18 -10.35 17.82
C SER A 5 3.15 -9.26 18.28
N TYR A 6 3.41 -8.28 17.41
CA TYR A 6 4.19 -7.10 17.77
C TYR A 6 3.43 -6.22 18.76
N SER A 7 4.14 -5.66 19.74
CA SER A 7 3.60 -4.67 20.69
C SER A 7 3.45 -3.29 20.03
N ALA A 8 2.60 -2.44 20.59
CA ALA A 8 2.41 -1.07 20.09
C ALA A 8 3.73 -0.26 20.12
N GLU A 9 4.56 -0.45 21.14
CA GLU A 9 5.85 0.23 21.28
C GLU A 9 6.85 -0.20 20.18
N GLU A 10 6.85 -1.47 19.80
CA GLU A 10 7.65 -1.96 18.67
C GLU A 10 7.17 -1.38 17.33
N VAL A 11 5.85 -1.25 17.15
CA VAL A 11 5.28 -0.61 15.96
C VAL A 11 5.67 0.87 15.90
N ASP A 12 5.54 1.61 17.00
CA ASP A 12 5.90 3.03 17.06
C ASP A 12 7.40 3.24 16.81
N ALA A 13 8.26 2.39 17.38
CA ALA A 13 9.70 2.42 17.15
C ALA A 13 10.05 2.14 15.67
N ALA A 14 9.38 1.18 15.04
CA ALA A 14 9.56 0.89 13.62
C ALA A 14 9.11 2.07 12.73
N VAL A 15 8.00 2.73 13.08
CA VAL A 15 7.52 3.94 12.38
C VAL A 15 8.53 5.10 12.53
N ALA A 16 9.07 5.31 13.73
CA ALA A 16 10.10 6.31 13.96
C ALA A 16 11.36 6.02 13.13
N ALA A 17 11.79 4.76 13.06
CA ALA A 17 12.91 4.32 12.25
C ALA A 17 12.71 4.55 10.73
N LEU A 18 11.47 4.46 10.23
CA LEU A 18 11.14 4.77 8.83
C LEU A 18 11.19 6.27 8.52
N SER A 19 11.12 7.13 9.54
CA SER A 19 11.24 8.58 9.40
C SER A 19 12.69 9.05 9.26
N GLU A 20 13.67 8.14 9.43
CA GLU A 20 15.08 8.43 9.16
C GLU A 20 15.30 8.60 7.64
N PRO A 21 15.79 9.78 7.18
CA PRO A 21 15.86 10.11 5.75
C PRO A 21 16.64 9.09 4.91
N GLU A 22 17.73 8.55 5.45
CA GLU A 22 18.61 7.60 4.77
C GLU A 22 17.98 6.22 4.60
N ARG A 23 17.22 5.75 5.60
CA ARG A 23 16.49 4.48 5.52
C ARG A 23 15.33 4.56 4.52
N PHE A 24 14.62 5.69 4.51
CA PHE A 24 13.57 5.92 3.53
C PHE A 24 14.14 5.98 2.11
N ALA A 25 15.27 6.66 1.90
CA ALA A 25 15.93 6.74 0.60
C ALA A 25 16.36 5.36 0.07
N HIS A 26 16.93 4.51 0.91
CA HIS A 26 17.30 3.15 0.51
C HIS A 26 16.08 2.30 0.14
N ALA A 27 15.00 2.39 0.92
CA ALA A 27 13.73 1.73 0.60
C ALA A 27 13.16 2.23 -0.74
N GLN A 28 13.23 3.54 -1.03
CA GLN A 28 12.80 4.11 -2.30
C GLN A 28 13.62 3.60 -3.50
N GLU A 29 14.93 3.45 -3.35
CA GLU A 29 15.81 2.91 -4.40
C GLU A 29 15.44 1.47 -4.77
N VAL A 30 15.26 0.61 -3.78
CA VAL A 30 14.85 -0.79 -3.97
C VAL A 30 13.46 -0.87 -4.62
N VAL A 31 12.51 -0.07 -4.14
CA VAL A 31 11.15 0.00 -4.69
C VAL A 31 11.16 0.50 -6.13
N THR A 32 12.03 1.46 -6.50
CA THR A 32 12.13 1.98 -7.87
C THR A 32 12.45 0.88 -8.89
N HIS A 33 13.33 -0.07 -8.52
CA HIS A 33 13.67 -1.21 -9.37
C HIS A 33 12.51 -2.23 -9.45
N ALA A 34 11.74 -2.38 -8.38
CA ALA A 34 10.58 -3.27 -8.32
C ALA A 34 9.29 -2.64 -8.87
N ALA A 35 9.28 -1.33 -9.12
CA ALA A 35 8.09 -0.52 -9.37
C ALA A 35 7.20 -1.07 -10.51
N PRO A 36 7.72 -1.52 -11.67
CA PRO A 36 6.87 -2.07 -12.72
C PRO A 36 6.14 -3.36 -12.31
N GLY A 37 6.78 -4.18 -11.48
CA GLY A 37 6.18 -5.42 -10.95
C GLY A 37 5.13 -5.13 -9.88
N LEU A 38 5.47 -4.24 -8.95
CA LEU A 38 4.56 -3.78 -7.90
C LEU A 38 3.30 -3.11 -8.47
N GLN A 39 3.45 -2.28 -9.51
CA GLN A 39 2.31 -1.65 -10.17
C GLN A 39 1.30 -2.68 -10.70
N ARG A 40 1.77 -3.80 -11.27
CA ARG A 40 0.88 -4.86 -11.76
C ARG A 40 0.11 -5.53 -10.62
N VAL A 41 0.79 -5.83 -9.50
CA VAL A 41 0.16 -6.44 -8.33
C VAL A 41 -0.85 -5.49 -7.69
N LEU A 42 -0.49 -4.21 -7.56
CA LEU A 42 -1.38 -3.18 -7.03
C LEU A 42 -2.62 -3.03 -7.89
N ASN A 43 -2.47 -2.91 -9.22
CA ASN A 43 -3.61 -2.81 -10.13
C ASN A 43 -4.54 -4.02 -10.01
N ALA A 44 -3.98 -5.24 -9.98
CA ALA A 44 -4.77 -6.46 -9.81
C ALA A 44 -5.52 -6.50 -8.47
N ALA A 45 -4.86 -6.11 -7.36
CA ALA A 45 -5.49 -6.07 -6.04
C ALA A 45 -6.62 -5.01 -5.96
N LEU A 46 -6.45 -3.88 -6.65
CA LEU A 46 -7.45 -2.82 -6.73
C LEU A 46 -8.66 -3.23 -7.58
N GLU A 47 -8.43 -3.95 -8.68
CA GLU A 47 -9.47 -4.53 -9.53
C GLU A 47 -10.24 -5.64 -8.80
N GLU A 48 -9.55 -6.60 -8.19
CA GLU A 48 -10.14 -7.75 -7.50
C GLU A 48 -10.90 -7.35 -6.22
N GLY A 49 -10.40 -6.35 -5.49
CA GLY A 49 -11.09 -5.80 -4.33
C GLY A 49 -12.31 -4.95 -4.68
N GLY A 50 -12.61 -4.73 -5.97
CA GLY A 50 -13.73 -3.91 -6.43
C GLY A 50 -13.61 -2.43 -6.05
N TRP A 51 -12.42 -1.99 -5.65
CA TRP A 51 -12.17 -0.64 -5.12
C TRP A 51 -12.37 0.45 -6.19
N PHE A 52 -12.09 0.12 -7.45
CA PHE A 52 -12.32 0.98 -8.63
C PHE A 52 -13.34 0.40 -9.61
N GLY A 53 -14.35 -0.30 -9.09
CA GLY A 53 -15.42 -0.89 -9.90
C GLY A 53 -16.57 0.06 -10.24
N GLU A 54 -17.68 -0.48 -10.72
CA GLU A 54 -18.87 0.28 -11.15
C GLU A 54 -19.43 1.23 -10.08
N ALA A 55 -19.28 0.88 -8.80
CA ALA A 55 -19.72 1.71 -7.68
C ALA A 55 -18.88 3.00 -7.55
N HIS A 56 -17.56 2.91 -7.75
CA HIS A 56 -16.65 4.05 -7.74
C HIS A 56 -16.96 4.99 -8.92
N GLU A 57 -17.10 4.41 -10.11
CA GLU A 57 -17.52 5.09 -11.33
C GLU A 57 -18.86 5.83 -11.18
N ALA A 58 -19.83 5.24 -10.47
CA ALA A 58 -21.11 5.90 -10.17
C ALA A 58 -20.95 7.09 -9.20
N GLN A 59 -20.05 6.99 -8.22
CA GLN A 59 -19.75 8.07 -7.29
C GLN A 59 -19.03 9.23 -7.99
N LEU A 60 -18.07 8.94 -8.87
CA LEU A 60 -17.39 9.95 -9.67
C LEU A 60 -18.37 10.70 -10.59
N ARG A 61 -19.25 9.97 -11.29
CA ARG A 61 -20.32 10.59 -12.10
C ARG A 61 -21.26 11.44 -11.27
N ARG A 62 -21.64 10.98 -10.07
CA ARG A 62 -22.48 11.77 -9.16
C ARG A 62 -21.79 13.06 -8.75
N ALA A 63 -20.53 12.99 -8.31
CA ALA A 63 -19.79 14.17 -7.84
C ALA A 63 -19.58 15.18 -8.97
N THR A 64 -19.19 14.73 -10.16
CA THR A 64 -18.97 15.58 -11.33
C THR A 64 -20.25 16.18 -11.91
N GLY A 65 -21.38 15.48 -11.78
CA GLY A 65 -22.70 15.95 -12.23
C GLY A 65 -23.40 16.95 -11.30
N MET A 66 -22.82 17.29 -10.14
CA MET A 66 -23.38 18.29 -9.23
C MET A 66 -23.38 19.69 -9.86
N GLU A 67 -24.51 20.39 -9.76
CA GLU A 67 -24.67 21.73 -10.34
C GLU A 67 -23.91 22.80 -9.54
N ASP A 68 -24.05 22.79 -8.20
CA ASP A 68 -23.35 23.70 -7.31
C ASP A 68 -21.84 23.43 -7.32
N PRO A 69 -21.00 24.40 -7.76
CA PRO A 69 -19.55 24.25 -7.73
C PRO A 69 -18.97 23.94 -6.35
N ALA A 70 -19.53 24.50 -5.27
CA ALA A 70 -19.03 24.29 -3.92
C ALA A 70 -19.38 22.91 -3.37
N GLU A 71 -20.54 22.36 -3.75
CA GLU A 71 -20.91 20.97 -3.45
C GLU A 71 -20.06 19.98 -4.25
N ARG A 72 -19.87 20.24 -5.55
CA ARG A 72 -18.99 19.45 -6.43
C ARG A 72 -17.56 19.37 -5.89
N GLU A 73 -16.99 20.51 -5.49
CA GLU A 73 -15.63 20.53 -4.94
C GLU A 73 -15.54 19.68 -3.66
N ARG A 74 -16.50 19.81 -2.74
CA ARG A 74 -16.53 19.01 -1.50
C ARG A 74 -16.63 17.51 -1.81
N ALA A 75 -17.53 17.12 -2.71
CA ALA A 75 -17.69 15.72 -3.10
C ALA A 75 -16.40 15.15 -3.72
N MET A 76 -15.73 15.91 -4.60
CA MET A 76 -14.46 15.51 -5.19
C MET A 76 -13.35 15.38 -4.15
N ARG A 77 -13.25 16.32 -3.20
CA ARG A 77 -12.26 16.23 -2.10
C ARG A 77 -12.49 14.99 -1.25
N THR A 78 -13.74 14.65 -0.94
CA THR A 78 -14.08 13.43 -0.22
C THR A 78 -13.68 12.18 -1.00
N LEU A 79 -13.95 12.12 -2.31
CA LEU A 79 -13.54 10.99 -3.14
C LEU A 79 -12.03 10.81 -3.16
N VAL A 80 -11.26 11.86 -3.41
CA VAL A 80 -9.79 11.81 -3.41
C VAL A 80 -9.23 11.37 -2.05
N ALA A 81 -9.82 11.83 -0.94
CA ALA A 81 -9.39 11.43 0.39
C ALA A 81 -9.62 9.92 0.63
N GLU A 82 -10.77 9.39 0.21
CA GLU A 82 -11.06 7.96 0.32
C GLU A 82 -10.14 7.14 -0.60
N GLU A 83 -9.93 7.55 -1.85
CA GLU A 83 -8.99 6.88 -2.77
C GLU A 83 -7.57 6.84 -2.20
N THR A 84 -7.11 7.94 -1.61
CA THR A 84 -5.78 8.02 -0.99
C THR A 84 -5.67 7.04 0.18
N ARG A 85 -6.71 6.96 1.03
CA ARG A 85 -6.76 6.03 2.16
C ARG A 85 -6.72 4.58 1.69
N LEU A 86 -7.45 4.25 0.62
CA LEU A 86 -7.48 2.92 0.04
C LEU A 86 -6.16 2.54 -0.63
N GLY A 87 -5.58 3.44 -1.42
CA GLY A 87 -4.27 3.25 -2.05
C GLY A 87 -3.18 3.01 -1.01
N MET A 88 -3.20 3.76 0.10
CA MET A 88 -2.29 3.54 1.22
C MET A 88 -2.49 2.18 1.88
N LEU A 89 -3.74 1.77 2.15
CA LEU A 89 -4.04 0.47 2.75
C LEU A 89 -3.52 -0.68 1.87
N VAL A 90 -3.84 -0.65 0.57
CA VAL A 90 -3.38 -1.67 -0.38
C VAL A 90 -1.86 -1.65 -0.52
N GLY A 91 -1.26 -0.48 -0.65
CA GLY A 91 0.20 -0.32 -0.75
C GLY A 91 0.93 -0.90 0.45
N VAL A 92 0.44 -0.63 1.67
CA VAL A 92 0.98 -1.18 2.92
C VAL A 92 0.81 -2.69 2.96
N SER A 93 -0.37 -3.24 2.63
CA SER A 93 -0.59 -4.69 2.60
C SER A 93 0.34 -5.41 1.62
N VAL A 94 0.52 -4.89 0.41
CA VAL A 94 1.47 -5.44 -0.57
C VAL A 94 2.90 -5.37 -0.05
N GLY A 95 3.27 -4.26 0.60
CA GLY A 95 4.59 -4.12 1.24
C GLY A 95 4.85 -5.16 2.33
N PHE A 96 3.86 -5.41 3.20
CA PHE A 96 3.95 -6.43 4.24
C PHE A 96 4.13 -7.83 3.66
N GLU A 97 3.33 -8.21 2.66
CA GLU A 97 3.43 -9.53 2.02
C GLU A 97 4.75 -9.70 1.27
N LEU A 98 5.23 -8.66 0.60
CA LEU A 98 6.54 -8.68 -0.05
C LEU A 98 7.68 -8.89 0.95
N ALA A 99 7.66 -8.18 2.08
CA ALA A 99 8.66 -8.33 3.13
C ALA A 99 8.65 -9.76 3.70
N ARG A 100 7.48 -10.34 3.93
CA ARG A 100 7.30 -11.72 4.38
C ARG A 100 7.85 -12.74 3.40
N GLU A 101 7.57 -12.55 2.11
CA GLU A 101 8.08 -13.41 1.04
C GLU A 101 9.62 -13.34 0.96
N LEU A 102 10.19 -12.14 1.05
CA LEU A 102 11.65 -11.95 1.06
C LEU A 102 12.33 -12.57 2.28
N ALA A 103 11.73 -12.48 3.47
CA ALA A 103 12.24 -13.10 4.68
C ALA A 103 12.22 -14.64 4.57
N THR A 104 11.15 -15.21 4.02
CA THR A 104 11.02 -16.65 3.78
C THR A 104 12.10 -17.15 2.82
N ARG A 105 12.37 -16.41 1.75
CA ARG A 105 13.42 -16.74 0.78
C ARG A 105 14.83 -16.69 1.38
N HIS A 106 15.11 -15.70 2.23
CA HIS A 106 16.40 -15.62 2.93
C HIS A 106 16.59 -16.79 3.91
N ALA A 107 15.56 -17.12 4.70
CA ALA A 107 15.62 -18.26 5.63
C ALA A 107 15.89 -19.59 4.89
N GLY A 108 15.30 -19.79 3.71
CA GLY A 108 15.56 -20.96 2.87
C GLY A 108 16.94 -20.99 2.19
N GLN A 109 17.62 -19.84 2.08
CA GLN A 109 18.99 -19.75 1.55
C GLN A 109 20.05 -20.07 2.62
N ASP A 110 19.78 -19.74 3.88
CA ASP A 110 20.65 -20.05 5.02
C ASP A 110 20.67 -21.55 5.34
N GLU A 111 19.57 -22.27 5.12
CA GLU A 111 19.52 -23.75 5.25
C GLU A 111 20.24 -24.50 4.11
N GLY A 112 20.50 -23.83 2.97
CA GLY A 112 21.12 -24.42 1.78
C GLY A 112 22.64 -24.27 1.68
N THR A 113 23.27 -23.51 2.59
CA THR A 113 24.74 -23.28 2.59
C THR A 113 25.36 -23.95 3.81
N GLY A 114 25.47 -25.28 3.76
CA GLY A 114 26.31 -26.04 4.68
C GLY A 114 27.24 -27.00 3.94
N PRO A 115 28.54 -26.69 3.83
CA PRO A 115 29.60 -27.70 3.81
C PRO A 115 30.01 -28.12 5.22
#